data_AF-A0A7S0SL15-F1
#
_entry.id   AF-A0A7S0SL15-F1
#
_cell.length_a   1.000
_cell.length_b   1.000
_cell.length_c   1.000
_cell.angle_alpha   90.00
_cell.angle_beta   90.00
_cell.angle_gamma   90.00
#
_symmetry.space_group_name_H-M   'P 1'
#
loop_
_entity.id
_entity.type
_entity.pdbx_description
1 polymer ?
#
loop_
_entity_poly.entity_id
_entity_poly.type
_entity_poly.pdbx_seq_one_letter_code
_entity_poly.pdbx_strand_id
1 'polypeptide(L)'
;VTLGLEVLNRYETNLLNTAEQAMEFLAEVDEANVKVHLDSYHMNIEERSLRQAVLTCGDKLGYVHVGESHRGQLGTGNVDFVQLFWGLAEINYTGPITFE
;
A
#
# COMPACT_ATOMS: atom_id res chain seq x y z
N VAL A 1 6.65 12.84 -14.22
CA VAL A 1 5.53 11.92 -13.89
C VAL A 1 6.07 10.90 -12.91
N THR A 2 5.31 10.59 -11.85
CA THR A 2 5.64 9.54 -10.88
C THR A 2 4.93 8.25 -11.30
N LEU A 3 5.63 7.11 -11.25
CA LEU A 3 5.07 5.79 -11.51
C LEU A 3 4.82 5.09 -10.18
N GLY A 4 3.55 4.85 -9.85
CA GLY A 4 3.14 4.08 -8.68
C GLY A 4 2.98 2.61 -9.05
N LEU A 5 3.83 1.73 -8.51
CA LEU A 5 3.68 0.28 -8.68
C LEU A 5 2.75 -0.24 -7.60
N GLU A 6 1.57 -0.67 -8.01
CA GLU A 6 0.55 -1.15 -7.09
C GLU A 6 0.86 -2.58 -6.61
N VAL A 7 0.81 -2.76 -5.29
CA VAL A 7 0.94 -4.05 -4.64
C VAL A 7 -0.45 -4.68 -4.57
N LEU A 8 -0.65 -5.78 -5.30
CA LEU A 8 -1.96 -6.43 -5.44
C LEU A 8 -1.98 -7.79 -4.73
N ASN A 9 -3.17 -8.32 -4.48
CA ASN A 9 -3.30 -9.67 -3.91
C ASN A 9 -2.84 -10.76 -4.91
N ARG A 10 -2.60 -11.97 -4.40
CA ARG A 10 -2.12 -13.14 -5.15
C ARG A 10 -3.02 -13.60 -6.30
N TYR A 11 -4.26 -13.12 -6.37
CA TYR A 11 -5.22 -13.49 -7.40
C TYR A 11 -5.20 -12.54 -8.60
N GLU A 12 -4.58 -11.37 -8.44
CA GLU A 12 -4.55 -10.32 -9.45
C GLU A 12 -3.14 -10.11 -10.04
N THR A 13 -2.10 -10.46 -9.28
CA THR A 13 -0.72 -10.54 -9.79
C THR A 13 0.05 -11.65 -9.08
N ASN A 14 1.12 -12.11 -9.73
CA ASN A 14 2.07 -13.07 -9.18
C ASN A 14 3.45 -12.47 -8.92
N LEU A 15 3.61 -11.15 -9.06
CA LEU A 15 4.91 -10.47 -8.96
C LEU A 15 5.08 -9.69 -7.66
N LEU A 16 4.25 -8.66 -7.44
CA LEU A 16 4.33 -7.77 -6.27
C LEU A 16 3.07 -7.93 -5.41
N ASN A 17 3.18 -8.76 -4.37
CA ASN A 17 2.08 -9.05 -3.46
C ASN A 17 2.25 -8.46 -2.05
N THR A 18 3.47 -8.06 -1.67
CA THR A 18 3.75 -7.37 -0.41
C THR A 18 4.58 -6.11 -0.60
N ALA A 19 4.53 -5.21 0.37
CA ALA A 19 5.35 -4.02 0.47
C ALA A 19 6.85 -4.35 0.47
N GLU A 20 7.24 -5.46 1.11
CA GLU A 20 8.63 -5.93 1.14
C GLU A 20 9.12 -6.28 -0.28
N GLN A 21 8.35 -7.07 -1.03
CA GLN A 21 8.67 -7.39 -2.43
C GLN A 21 8.73 -6.14 -3.30
N ALA A 22 7.81 -5.19 -3.10
CA ALA A 22 7.84 -3.92 -3.82
C ALA A 22 9.13 -3.13 -3.53
N MET A 23 9.59 -3.10 -2.28
CA MET A 23 10.82 -2.40 -1.91
C MET A 23 12.07 -3.07 -2.49
N GLU A 24 12.13 -4.40 -2.51
CA GLU A 24 13.19 -5.16 -3.19
C GLU A 24 13.21 -4.84 -4.69
N PHE A 25 12.05 -4.87 -5.34
CA PHE A 25 11.93 -4.53 -6.75
C PHE A 25 12.34 -3.09 -7.06
N LEU A 26 11.91 -2.12 -6.24
CA LEU A 26 12.30 -0.71 -6.39
C LEU A 26 13.81 -0.50 -6.23
N ALA A 27 14.47 -1.31 -5.40
CA ALA A 27 15.92 -1.26 -5.24
C ALA A 27 16.65 -1.77 -6.49
N GLU A 28 16.11 -2.75 -7.20
CA GLU A 28 16.65 -3.21 -8.48
C GLU A 28 16.40 -2.23 -9.63
N VAL A 29 15.23 -1.57 -9.63
CA VAL A 29 14.89 -0.54 -10.64
C VAL A 29 15.74 0.71 -10.48
N ASP A 30 16.06 1.12 -9.24
CA ASP A 30 16.92 2.25 -8.88
C ASP A 30 16.57 3.59 -9.58
N GLU A 31 15.27 3.87 -9.73
CA GLU A 31 14.78 5.11 -10.33
C GLU A 31 14.04 5.99 -9.32
N ALA A 32 14.35 7.29 -9.32
CA ALA A 32 13.83 8.23 -8.32
C ALA A 32 12.32 8.50 -8.46
N ASN A 33 11.76 8.34 -9.67
CA ASN A 33 10.35 8.59 -9.96
C ASN A 33 9.46 7.33 -9.86
N VAL A 34 10.03 6.18 -9.47
CA VAL A 34 9.28 4.95 -9.21
C VAL A 34 9.00 4.83 -7.72
N LYS A 35 7.72 4.64 -7.37
CA LYS A 35 7.20 4.65 -6.00
C LYS A 35 6.25 3.48 -5.79
N VAL A 36 6.03 3.10 -4.53
CA VAL A 36 5.04 2.09 -4.16
C VAL A 36 3.65 2.70 -4.13
N HIS A 37 2.67 1.97 -4.63
CA HIS A 37 1.25 2.22 -4.44
C HIS A 37 0.68 1.10 -3.56
N LEU A 38 0.17 1.46 -2.38
CA LEU A 38 -0.49 0.53 -1.46
C LEU A 38 -2.01 0.68 -1.50
N ASP A 39 -2.74 -0.43 -1.47
CA ASP A 39 -4.19 -0.47 -1.34
C ASP A 39 -4.58 -1.28 -0.10
N SER A 40 -5.40 -0.70 0.77
CA SER A 40 -5.88 -1.35 1.98
C SER A 40 -6.62 -2.66 1.74
N TYR A 41 -7.32 -2.83 0.61
CA TYR A 41 -7.98 -4.09 0.27
C TYR A 41 -6.96 -5.22 0.01
N HIS A 42 -5.94 -4.96 -0.80
CA HIS A 42 -4.89 -5.93 -1.12
C HIS A 42 -4.03 -6.23 0.11
N MET A 43 -3.67 -5.19 0.86
CA MET A 43 -2.93 -5.34 2.11
C MET A 43 -3.67 -6.22 3.11
N ASN A 44 -5.00 -6.11 3.21
CA ASN A 44 -5.80 -6.91 4.13
C ASN A 44 -5.75 -8.43 3.83
N ILE A 45 -5.30 -8.83 2.63
CA ILE A 45 -5.13 -10.23 2.23
C ILE A 45 -3.68 -10.69 2.43
N GLU A 46 -2.71 -9.89 2.00
CA GLU A 46 -1.32 -10.32 1.89
C GLU A 46 -0.42 -9.85 3.04
N GLU A 47 -0.72 -8.70 3.65
CA GLU A 47 0.11 -8.11 4.69
C GLU A 47 -0.25 -8.66 6.07
N ARG A 48 0.78 -8.88 6.89
CA ARG A 48 0.58 -9.26 8.30
C ARG A 48 0.11 -8.08 9.16
N SER A 49 0.43 -6.86 8.75
CA SER A 49 0.11 -5.63 9.46
C SER A 49 0.12 -4.45 8.49
N LEU A 50 -1.02 -3.75 8.40
CA LEU A 50 -1.16 -2.58 7.53
C LEU A 50 -0.19 -1.46 7.95
N ARG A 51 -0.04 -1.23 9.26
CA ARG A 51 0.92 -0.25 9.78
C ARG A 51 2.34 -0.59 9.37
N GLN A 52 2.76 -1.85 9.56
CA GLN A 52 4.14 -2.25 9.25
C GLN A 52 4.43 -2.16 7.75
N ALA A 53 3.48 -2.52 6.88
CA ALA A 53 3.62 -2.38 5.44
C ALA A 53 3.85 -0.91 5.01
N VAL A 54 3.10 0.03 5.60
CA VAL A 54 3.32 1.47 5.38
C VAL A 54 4.72 1.91 5.85
N LEU A 55 5.14 1.49 7.05
CA LEU A 55 6.47 1.79 7.59
C LEU A 55 7.59 1.23 6.70
N THR A 56 7.41 0.04 6.15
CA THR A 56 8.35 -0.60 5.22
C THR A 56 8.53 0.22 3.95
N CYS A 57 7.47 0.82 3.42
CA CYS A 57 7.57 1.68 2.24
C CYS A 57 8.20 3.04 2.54
N GLY A 58 7.96 3.62 3.72
CA GLY A 58 8.56 4.90 4.13
C GLY A 58 8.41 6.01 3.08
N ASP A 59 9.52 6.64 2.69
CA ASP A 59 9.58 7.72 1.69
C ASP A 59 9.37 7.24 0.23
N LYS A 60 9.33 5.93 0.00
CA LYS A 60 9.00 5.33 -1.29
C LYS A 60 7.50 5.13 -1.48
N LEU A 61 6.66 5.32 -0.45
CA LEU A 61 5.20 5.31 -0.62
C LEU A 61 4.76 6.55 -1.41
N GLY A 62 4.19 6.35 -2.60
CA GLY A 62 3.80 7.42 -3.52
C GLY A 62 2.30 7.64 -3.63
N TYR A 63 1.49 6.60 -3.42
CA TYR A 63 0.05 6.63 -3.64
C TYR A 63 -0.66 5.62 -2.72
N VAL A 64 -1.87 5.94 -2.26
CA VAL A 64 -2.65 5.04 -1.39
C VAL A 64 -4.10 4.93 -1.87
N HIS A 65 -4.55 3.71 -2.10
CA HIS A 65 -5.97 3.38 -2.21
C HIS A 65 -6.55 2.98 -0.85
N VAL A 66 -7.79 3.40 -0.61
CA VAL A 66 -8.59 3.08 0.57
C VAL A 66 -9.86 2.37 0.10
N GLY A 67 -9.78 1.05 0.08
CA GLY A 67 -10.91 0.14 -0.16
C GLY A 67 -11.20 -0.73 1.05
N GLU A 68 -12.47 -0.98 1.33
CA GLU A 68 -12.88 -1.95 2.37
C GLU A 68 -12.59 -3.39 1.92
N SER A 69 -12.55 -4.34 2.86
CA SER A 69 -12.22 -5.75 2.57
C SER A 69 -13.14 -6.45 1.58
N HIS A 70 -14.35 -5.94 1.41
CA HIS A 70 -15.32 -6.39 0.41
C HIS A 70 -15.54 -5.35 -0.70
N ARG A 71 -14.64 -4.37 -0.84
CA ARG A 71 -14.68 -3.24 -1.81
C ARG A 71 -16.03 -2.51 -1.84
N GLY A 72 -16.62 -2.34 -0.66
CA GLY A 72 -17.92 -1.70 -0.49
C GLY A 72 -17.80 -0.44 0.37
N GLN A 73 -18.85 -0.17 1.14
CA GLN A 73 -18.83 0.98 2.05
C GLN A 73 -17.70 0.86 3.09
N LEU A 74 -16.94 1.93 3.29
CA LEU A 74 -15.87 1.98 4.29
C LEU A 74 -16.43 1.81 5.71
N GLY A 75 -15.79 0.97 6.52
CA GLY A 75 -16.15 0.72 7.91
C GLY A 75 -17.23 -0.34 8.09
N THR A 76 -17.66 -1.02 7.02
CA THR A 76 -18.60 -2.15 7.10
C THR A 76 -17.93 -3.50 6.94
N GLY A 77 -16.61 -3.54 6.74
CA GLY A 77 -15.82 -4.76 6.61
C GLY A 77 -14.87 -4.95 7.79
N ASN A 78 -13.66 -5.40 7.48
CA ASN A 78 -12.67 -5.79 8.49
C ASN A 78 -11.26 -5.25 8.22
N VAL A 79 -11.10 -4.27 7.33
CA VAL A 79 -9.82 -3.57 7.17
C VAL A 79 -9.53 -2.76 8.44
N ASP A 80 -8.33 -2.93 8.99
CA ASP A 80 -7.86 -2.11 10.13
C ASP A 80 -7.37 -0.74 9.65
N PHE A 81 -8.31 0.14 9.33
CA PHE A 81 -8.02 1.51 8.90
C PHE A 81 -7.27 2.32 9.97
N VAL A 82 -7.48 2.03 11.26
CA VAL A 82 -6.78 2.76 12.34
C VAL A 82 -5.28 2.51 12.22
N GLN A 83 -4.86 1.26 12.07
CA GLN A 83 -3.46 0.91 11.87
C GLN A 83 -2.88 1.49 10.58
N LEU A 84 -3.65 1.45 9.48
CA LEU A 84 -3.24 2.07 8.21
C LEU A 84 -2.92 3.56 8.38
N PHE A 85 -3.89 4.33 8.90
CA PHE A 85 -3.73 5.78 9.04
C PHE A 85 -2.70 6.17 10.10
N TRP A 86 -2.50 5.38 11.17
CA TRP A 86 -1.38 5.57 12.08
C TRP A 86 -0.03 5.36 11.39
N GLY A 87 0.11 4.32 10.57
CA GLY A 87 1.32 4.13 9.76
C GLY A 87 1.60 5.32 8.84
N LEU A 88 0.56 5.83 8.15
CA LEU A 88 0.69 6.98 7.26
C LEU A 88 1.11 8.25 8.00
N ALA A 89 0.53 8.49 9.18
CA ALA A 89 0.91 9.62 10.02
C ALA A 89 2.35 9.51 10.53
N GLU A 90 2.80 8.32 10.94
CA GLU A 90 4.16 8.09 11.44
C GLU A 90 5.25 8.36 10.39
N ILE A 91 4.99 8.03 9.13
CA ILE A 91 5.93 8.34 8.03
C ILE A 91 5.75 9.76 7.47
N ASN A 92 4.86 10.57 8.05
CA ASN A 92 4.47 11.89 7.55
C ASN A 92 4.03 11.85 6.07
N TYR A 93 3.22 10.86 5.70
CA TYR A 93 2.71 10.73 4.34
C TYR A 93 1.87 11.94 3.95
N THR A 94 2.22 12.56 2.82
CA THR A 94 1.54 13.75 2.28
C THR A 94 1.08 13.56 0.83
N GLY A 95 1.17 12.32 0.32
CA GLY A 95 0.71 11.97 -1.02
C GLY A 95 -0.80 11.75 -1.10
N PRO A 96 -1.30 11.35 -2.29
CA PRO A 96 -2.72 11.13 -2.50
C PRO A 96 -3.25 9.92 -1.73
N ILE A 97 -4.44 10.08 -1.17
CA ILE A 97 -5.25 9.01 -0.58
C ILE A 97 -6.58 9.02 -1.33
N THR A 98 -6.89 7.96 -2.07
CA THR A 98 -8.12 7.89 -2.87
C THR A 98 -9.00 6.72 -2.46
N PHE A 99 -10.31 6.97 -2.44
CA PHE A 99 -11.32 5.94 -2.26
C PHE A 99 -11.50 5.13 -3.55
N GLU A 100 -11.59 3.80 -3.40
CA GLU A 100 -11.93 2.84 -4.46
C GLU A 100 -13.09 1.94 -4.03
#